data_AF-A0A644YZ01-F1
#
_entry.id   AF-A0A644YZ01-F1
#
_cell.length_a   1.000
_cell.length_b   1.000
_cell.length_c   1.000
_cell.angle_alpha   90.00
_cell.angle_beta   90.00
_cell.angle_gamma   90.00
#
_symmetry.space_group_name_H-M   'P 1'
#
loop_
_entity.id
_entity.type
_entity.pdbx_description
1 polymer ?
#
loop_
_entity_poly.entity_id
_entity_poly.type
_entity_poly.pdbx_seq_one_letter_code
_entity_poly.pdbx_strand_id
1 'polypeptide(L)'
;MKKVILLSLLAVLFACEKDDTVVSAYELRSLTNTEWIGVMLDYYNGMVVVKVISNTEATMTAGVLTMSFNYTFDSSLKTGTLTSEGNTFIYEVMENTLILSDSYGDKYYFTQRK
;
A
#
# COMPACT_ATOMS: atom_id res chain seq x y z
N MET A 1 46.36 43.05 -10.45
CA MET A 1 45.42 43.52 -9.41
C MET A 1 44.58 42.33 -8.96
N LYS A 2 44.62 41.97 -7.68
CA LYS A 2 43.88 40.85 -7.07
C LYS A 2 42.43 41.27 -6.81
N LYS A 3 41.46 40.43 -7.19
CA LYS A 3 40.07 40.42 -6.68
C LYS A 3 39.72 38.95 -6.45
N VAL A 4 40.11 38.41 -5.29
CA VAL A 4 39.27 38.14 -4.11
C VAL A 4 38.06 37.27 -4.45
N ILE A 5 38.22 36.00 -4.14
CA ILE A 5 37.20 34.95 -4.05
C ILE A 5 36.32 35.27 -2.84
N LEU A 6 35.00 35.38 -3.02
CA LEU A 6 34.04 35.12 -1.94
C LEU A 6 32.63 34.91 -2.51
N LEU A 7 32.24 33.66 -2.69
CA LEU A 7 30.85 33.22 -2.69
C LEU A 7 30.78 31.84 -2.02
N SER A 8 31.40 31.73 -0.85
CA SER A 8 31.22 30.65 0.11
C SER A 8 29.96 30.92 0.95
N LEU A 9 28.78 30.99 0.30
CA LEU A 9 27.52 31.16 1.02
C LEU A 9 26.30 30.61 0.26
N LEU A 10 26.45 29.48 -0.44
CA LEU A 10 25.30 28.78 -1.05
C LEU A 10 25.34 27.25 -0.87
N ALA A 11 26.06 26.77 0.15
CA ALA A 11 26.19 25.34 0.42
C ALA A 11 25.51 24.87 1.73
N VAL A 12 24.78 25.74 2.44
CA VAL A 12 24.23 25.40 3.78
C VAL A 12 22.69 25.28 3.79
N LEU A 13 22.01 25.47 2.65
CA LEU A 13 20.54 25.30 2.56
C LEU A 13 20.09 23.91 2.08
N PHE A 14 21.03 23.01 1.76
CA PHE A 14 20.72 21.61 1.45
C PHE A 14 21.03 20.64 2.59
N ALA A 15 21.32 21.16 3.79
CA ALA A 15 21.36 20.38 5.02
C ALA A 15 20.05 20.56 5.81
N CYS A 16 18.91 20.45 5.14
CA CYS A 16 17.72 19.96 5.80
C CYS A 16 17.74 18.47 5.48
N GLU A 17 18.21 17.67 6.44
CA GLU A 17 18.01 16.23 6.45
C GLU A 17 16.51 16.01 6.29
N LYS A 18 16.09 15.86 5.04
CA LYS A 18 14.83 15.22 4.73
C LYS A 18 15.06 13.80 5.21
N ASP A 19 14.56 13.53 6.40
CA ASP A 19 14.36 12.19 6.89
C ASP A 19 13.41 11.52 5.90
N ASP A 20 13.99 11.05 4.79
CA ASP A 20 13.36 10.28 3.73
C ASP A 20 13.21 8.84 4.22
N THR A 21 12.74 8.69 5.47
CA THR A 21 11.91 7.56 5.86
C THR A 21 10.55 7.72 5.19
N VAL A 22 10.59 7.80 3.85
CA VAL A 22 9.45 7.56 2.98
C VAL A 22 9.07 6.11 3.27
N VAL A 23 8.07 5.93 4.13
CA VAL A 23 7.40 4.65 4.31
C VAL A 23 7.02 4.20 2.91
N SER A 24 7.77 3.22 2.40
CA SER A 24 7.62 2.76 1.03
C SER A 24 6.30 2.04 0.96
N ALA A 25 5.31 2.62 0.27
CA ALA A 25 4.12 1.87 -0.03
C ALA A 25 4.52 0.63 -0.84
N TYR A 26 4.26 -0.55 -0.30
CA TYR A 26 4.72 -1.78 -0.90
C TYR A 26 3.77 -2.21 -2.02
N GLU A 27 4.33 -2.57 -3.16
CA GLU A 27 3.60 -3.25 -4.22
C GLU A 27 3.28 -4.68 -3.77
N LEU A 28 2.02 -5.12 -3.90
CA LEU A 28 1.59 -6.46 -3.47
C LEU A 28 2.42 -7.59 -4.08
N ARG A 29 2.92 -7.42 -5.32
CA ARG A 29 3.82 -8.38 -5.97
C ARG A 29 5.06 -8.71 -5.14
N SER A 30 5.61 -7.72 -4.43
CA SER A 30 6.78 -7.91 -3.57
C SER A 30 6.47 -8.67 -2.26
N LEU A 31 5.18 -8.91 -1.99
CA LEU A 31 4.64 -9.48 -0.76
C LEU A 31 3.93 -10.82 -1.03
N THR A 32 4.44 -11.59 -1.99
CA THR A 32 3.87 -12.91 -2.30
C THR A 32 3.93 -13.82 -1.08
N ASN A 33 2.82 -14.50 -0.77
CA ASN A 33 2.57 -15.29 0.44
C ASN A 33 2.36 -14.49 1.73
N THR A 34 2.33 -13.16 1.67
CA THR A 34 1.90 -12.33 2.80
C THR A 34 0.39 -12.45 3.00
N GLU A 35 -0.01 -12.48 4.28
CA GLU A 35 -1.40 -12.55 4.71
C GLU A 35 -1.70 -11.39 5.66
N TRP A 36 -2.82 -10.70 5.41
CA TRP A 36 -3.38 -9.71 6.32
C TRP A 36 -4.75 -10.16 6.82
N ILE A 37 -5.08 -9.75 8.04
CA ILE A 37 -6.36 -10.05 8.67
C ILE A 37 -7.02 -8.77 9.17
N GLY A 38 -8.31 -8.62 8.92
CA GLY A 38 -9.08 -7.43 9.26
C GLY A 38 -10.57 -7.71 9.28
N VAL A 39 -11.37 -6.64 9.31
CA VAL A 39 -12.84 -6.70 9.30
C VAL A 39 -13.40 -5.79 8.22
N MET A 40 -14.50 -6.21 7.59
CA MET A 40 -15.24 -5.44 6.59
C MET A 40 -16.73 -5.54 6.89
N LEU A 41 -17.20 -4.84 7.93
CA LEU A 41 -18.52 -5.09 8.52
C LEU A 41 -19.69 -4.82 7.56
N ASP A 42 -19.49 -3.97 6.55
CA ASP A 42 -20.46 -3.69 5.49
C ASP A 42 -20.63 -4.86 4.50
N TYR A 43 -19.62 -5.73 4.41
CA TYR A 43 -19.61 -6.90 3.51
C TYR A 43 -19.77 -8.23 4.25
N TYR A 44 -19.20 -8.34 5.45
CA TYR A 44 -19.17 -9.57 6.23
C TYR A 44 -18.99 -9.30 7.73
N ASN A 45 -19.86 -9.90 8.54
CA ASN A 45 -19.75 -9.86 9.99
C ASN A 45 -18.79 -10.96 10.49
N GLY A 46 -17.50 -10.70 10.38
CA GLY A 46 -16.44 -11.58 10.85
C GLY A 46 -15.06 -11.18 10.34
N MET A 47 -14.07 -12.02 10.59
CA MET A 47 -12.71 -11.79 10.10
C MET A 47 -12.61 -12.05 8.60
N VAL A 48 -11.93 -11.14 7.90
CA VAL A 48 -11.58 -11.27 6.50
C VAL A 48 -10.06 -11.42 6.40
N VAL A 49 -9.61 -12.40 5.61
CA VAL A 49 -8.19 -12.64 5.33
C VAL A 49 -7.89 -12.25 3.90
N VAL A 50 -6.89 -11.39 3.70
CA VAL A 50 -6.36 -11.07 2.36
C VAL A 50 -4.99 -11.72 2.20
N LYS A 51 -4.77 -12.45 1.12
CA LYS A 51 -3.52 -13.15 0.84
C LYS A 51 -3.05 -12.90 -0.57
N VAL A 52 -1.81 -12.47 -0.76
CA VAL A 52 -1.19 -12.42 -2.09
C VAL A 52 -0.73 -13.83 -2.47
N ILE A 53 -1.26 -14.36 -3.56
CA ILE A 53 -1.02 -15.74 -3.98
C ILE A 53 -0.11 -15.84 -5.21
N SER A 54 0.03 -14.76 -5.99
CA SER A 54 0.95 -14.68 -7.12
C SER A 54 1.37 -13.24 -7.39
N ASN A 55 2.16 -13.02 -8.45
CA ASN A 55 2.61 -11.70 -8.87
C ASN A 55 1.49 -10.77 -9.38
N THR A 56 0.30 -11.31 -9.65
CA THR A 56 -0.83 -10.56 -10.22
C THR A 56 -2.16 -10.83 -9.52
N GLU A 57 -2.18 -11.73 -8.54
CA GLU A 57 -3.41 -12.22 -7.93
C GLU A 57 -3.31 -12.28 -6.40
N ALA A 58 -4.37 -11.82 -5.75
CA ALA A 58 -4.60 -11.93 -4.31
C ALA A 58 -5.97 -12.57 -4.06
N THR A 59 -6.16 -13.17 -2.90
CA THR A 59 -7.44 -13.74 -2.47
C THR A 59 -7.98 -12.98 -1.27
N MET A 60 -9.29 -12.87 -1.19
CA MET A 60 -10.01 -12.41 -0.01
C MET A 60 -10.90 -13.56 0.49
N THR A 61 -10.73 -13.96 1.74
CA THR A 61 -11.50 -15.03 2.38
C THR A 61 -12.36 -14.45 3.49
N ALA A 62 -13.68 -14.63 3.40
CA ALA A 62 -14.68 -14.22 4.38
C ALA A 62 -15.50 -15.45 4.81
N GLY A 63 -15.25 -15.95 6.02
CA GLY A 63 -15.83 -17.22 6.48
C GLY A 63 -15.37 -18.40 5.62
N VAL A 64 -16.31 -19.02 4.90
CA VAL A 64 -16.04 -20.16 3.98
C VAL A 64 -15.91 -19.74 2.51
N LEU A 65 -16.17 -18.47 2.21
CA LEU A 65 -16.12 -17.94 0.84
C LEU A 65 -14.73 -17.37 0.58
N THR A 66 -14.13 -17.76 -0.54
CA THR A 66 -12.85 -17.22 -1.02
C THR A 66 -13.06 -16.69 -2.43
N MET A 67 -12.62 -15.45 -2.67
CA MET A 67 -12.65 -14.84 -4.01
C MET A 67 -11.24 -14.42 -4.42
N SER A 68 -10.91 -14.65 -5.68
CA SER A 68 -9.67 -14.18 -6.30
C SER A 68 -9.85 -12.78 -6.88
N PHE A 69 -8.85 -11.94 -6.70
CA PHE A 69 -8.75 -10.58 -7.23
C PHE A 69 -7.48 -10.45 -8.05
N ASN A 70 -7.61 -9.94 -9.27
CA ASN A 70 -6.46 -9.42 -10.00
C ASN A 70 -6.08 -8.07 -9.41
N TYR A 71 -4.79 -7.73 -9.46
CA TYR A 71 -4.34 -6.43 -8.98
C TYR A 71 -3.38 -5.70 -9.90
N THR A 72 -3.39 -4.37 -9.78
CA THR A 72 -2.46 -3.45 -10.45
C THR A 72 -1.80 -2.55 -9.41
N PHE A 73 -0.73 -1.82 -9.79
CA PHE A 73 -0.07 -0.86 -8.91
C PHE A 73 0.36 0.37 -9.69
N ASP A 74 0.05 1.55 -9.16
CA ASP A 74 0.54 2.84 -9.64
C ASP A 74 1.62 3.35 -8.70
N SER A 75 2.87 3.36 -9.16
CA SER A 75 4.02 3.80 -8.37
C SER A 75 4.05 5.30 -8.08
N SER A 76 3.35 6.12 -8.88
CA SER A 76 3.27 7.56 -8.67
C SER A 76 2.29 7.89 -7.55
N LEU A 77 1.16 7.18 -7.51
CA LEU A 77 0.14 7.34 -6.47
C LEU A 77 0.39 6.49 -5.24
N LYS A 78 1.31 5.51 -5.31
CA LYS A 78 1.62 4.57 -4.23
C LYS A 78 0.41 3.72 -3.80
N THR A 79 -0.52 3.52 -4.72
CA THR A 79 -1.76 2.76 -4.51
C THR A 79 -1.94 1.78 -5.66
N GLY A 80 -2.77 0.77 -5.46
CA GLY A 80 -3.20 -0.11 -6.55
C GLY A 80 -4.68 -0.43 -6.49
N THR A 81 -5.13 -1.29 -7.39
CA THR A 81 -6.52 -1.76 -7.42
C THR A 81 -6.58 -3.27 -7.27
N LEU A 82 -7.57 -3.77 -6.53
CA LEU A 82 -8.01 -5.17 -6.52
C LEU A 82 -9.32 -5.25 -7.31
N THR A 83 -9.41 -6.10 -8.33
CA THR A 83 -10.62 -6.25 -9.16
C THR A 83 -11.07 -7.71 -9.26
N SER A 84 -12.37 -7.95 -9.06
CA SER A 84 -13.00 -9.26 -9.22
C SER A 84 -14.50 -9.12 -9.47
N GLU A 85 -15.01 -9.71 -10.55
CA GLU A 85 -16.46 -9.84 -10.83
C GLU A 85 -17.27 -8.53 -10.64
N GLY A 86 -16.72 -7.40 -11.07
CA GLY A 86 -17.36 -6.08 -10.95
C GLY A 86 -17.12 -5.35 -9.62
N ASN A 87 -16.48 -6.00 -8.64
CA ASN A 87 -15.99 -5.37 -7.42
C ASN A 87 -14.61 -4.78 -7.65
N THR A 88 -14.40 -3.56 -7.16
CA THR A 88 -13.10 -2.87 -7.20
C THR A 88 -12.80 -2.27 -5.83
N PHE A 89 -11.61 -2.57 -5.32
CA PHE A 89 -11.05 -1.88 -4.15
C PHE A 89 -9.78 -1.15 -4.56
N ILE A 90 -9.56 0.03 -4.00
CA ILE A 90 -8.25 0.66 -4.01
C ILE A 90 -7.48 0.11 -2.82
N TYR A 91 -6.23 -0.29 -3.01
CA TYR A 91 -5.37 -0.72 -1.92
C TYR A 91 -4.18 0.20 -1.72
N GLU A 92 -3.76 0.32 -0.47
CA GLU A 92 -2.52 0.92 -0.03
C GLU A 92 -1.87 -0.03 0.99
N VAL A 93 -0.55 -0.22 0.90
CA VAL A 93 0.20 -1.02 1.88
C VAL A 93 1.18 -0.11 2.60
N MET A 94 1.05 0.02 3.91
CA MET A 94 1.94 0.80 4.76
C MET A 94 2.52 -0.12 5.83
N GLU A 95 3.81 -0.44 5.72
CA GLU A 95 4.48 -1.38 6.63
C GLU A 95 3.70 -2.70 6.74
N ASN A 96 3.16 -2.99 7.92
CA ASN A 96 2.41 -4.21 8.24
C ASN A 96 0.89 -4.02 8.05
N THR A 97 0.45 -2.93 7.44
CA THR A 97 -0.98 -2.60 7.28
C THR A 97 -1.36 -2.61 5.81
N LEU A 98 -2.39 -3.36 5.46
CA LEU A 98 -3.10 -3.24 4.20
C LEU A 98 -4.37 -2.43 4.45
N ILE A 99 -4.58 -1.39 3.65
CA ILE A 99 -5.77 -0.56 3.67
C ILE A 99 -6.51 -0.81 2.37
N LEU A 100 -7.79 -1.19 2.45
CA LEU A 100 -8.67 -1.28 1.29
C LEU A 100 -9.70 -0.17 1.37
N SER A 101 -9.92 0.53 0.28
CA SER A 101 -11.01 1.50 0.12
C SER A 101 -11.97 1.02 -0.95
N ASP A 102 -13.27 1.03 -0.67
CA ASP A 102 -14.28 0.70 -1.67
C ASP A 102 -14.69 1.93 -2.51
N SER A 103 -15.62 1.73 -3.43
CA SER A 103 -16.14 2.80 -4.31
C SER A 103 -16.94 3.88 -3.59
N TYR A 104 -17.39 3.61 -2.36
CA TYR A 104 -18.15 4.56 -1.54
C TYR A 104 -17.22 5.39 -0.62
N GLY A 105 -15.95 5.01 -0.55
CA GLY A 105 -14.92 5.71 0.23
C GLY A 105 -14.73 5.14 1.63
N ASP A 106 -15.42 4.05 1.97
CA ASP A 106 -15.21 3.35 3.24
C ASP A 106 -13.86 2.66 3.23
N LYS A 107 -13.20 2.67 4.40
CA LYS A 107 -11.83 2.17 4.58
C LYS A 107 -11.79 1.01 5.54
N TYR A 108 -11.12 -0.05 5.10
CA TYR A 108 -10.94 -1.30 5.85
C TYR A 108 -9.47 -1.52 6.10
N TYR A 109 -9.11 -1.76 7.36
CA TYR A 109 -7.72 -1.87 7.80
C TYR A 109 -7.44 -3.32 8.17
N PHE A 110 -6.35 -3.86 7.63
CA PHE A 110 -5.92 -5.22 7.85
C PHE A 110 -4.49 -5.22 8.38
N THR A 111 -4.23 -6.05 9.39
CA THR A 111 -2.91 -6.22 10.00
C THR A 111 -2.24 -7.47 9.45
N GLN A 112 -0.97 -7.35 9.06
CA GLN A 112 -0.18 -8.46 8.56
C GLN A 112 0.01 -9.51 9.66
N ARG A 113 -0.16 -10.79 9.29
CA ARG A 113 0.02 -11.93 10.21
C ARG A 113 1.35 -12.64 10.04
N LYS A 114 1.92 -12.66 8.84
CA LYS A 114 3.19 -13.32 8.49
C LYS A 114 3.86 -12.66 7.29
#